data_AF-A0A973UTV3-F1
#
_entry.id   AF-A0A973UTV3-F1
#
_cell.length_a   1.000
_cell.length_b   1.000
_cell.length_c   1.000
_cell.angle_alpha   90.00
_cell.angle_beta   90.00
_cell.angle_gamma   90.00
#
_symmetry.space_group_name_H-M   'P 1'
#
loop_
_entity.id
_entity.type
_entity.pdbx_description
1 polymer ?
#
loop_
_entity_poly.entity_id
_entity_poly.type
_entity_poly.pdbx_seq_one_letter_code
_entity_poly.pdbx_strand_id
1 'polypeptide(L)'
;MLISRTLLALATGLSLTVVPAAAGQASPASCPAQSRSEFGGCLSAGVELRGLPRVGEVAELRVTVAAGADRTGVDIQIELPATLAWERAPIGLTARPAVSHAPEDRAGISRVGVSRSLRAGRPVVLTGHVRAVGSGPTHIRVYARGSAPDITSASAFLTIGTAETTAGFAAATDAAAIPLTGGAPSRAYPRFAVKPAGSSTSAGAACASGSFAYADTSGVNRISANFGVQVYDADASGGDDLLASGVTDAAGAFRLCFGAADEEGGGQDAYAVFTTENAQWRIQHTKLKTAYRFRTETIANVTATAAFGARQSGDPVLTRGVQAFDQVAAAWNWTPGGCWDMRDTICRTAKVNWAPDATDGTWYDTRDDSVYLLADDPRSAELVLHEFGHLIMDDVYEDAFPSSPNCSPHYIPRTSSKGCAWTEGFATLYEVMVLGQPIFRWADGSTLDVEQPTWGTSGWDDGDRVEGRVLGALIDVFDTTNEGLYDRCSEDPRQTIWTTFVGHKSTTFSAFWSDRAADGFDTSRTALGCLYQNTISYGGYRP
;
A
#
# COMPACT_ATOMS: atom_id res chain seq x y z
N MET A 1 -34.40 -62.63 69.90
CA MET A 1 -33.95 -61.31 69.42
C MET A 1 -32.57 -61.47 68.83
N LEU A 2 -32.48 -61.70 67.51
CA LEU A 2 -31.21 -61.76 66.78
C LEU A 2 -31.12 -60.50 65.90
N ILE A 3 -30.08 -59.71 66.16
CA ILE A 3 -29.63 -58.62 65.30
C ILE A 3 -28.43 -59.18 64.52
N SER A 4 -28.52 -59.25 63.20
CA SER A 4 -27.35 -59.47 62.34
C SER A 4 -27.40 -58.46 61.21
N ARG A 5 -26.33 -57.66 61.14
CA ARG A 5 -26.18 -56.48 60.27
C ARG A 5 -25.66 -56.90 58.89
N THR A 6 -26.34 -56.42 57.86
CA THR A 6 -25.96 -56.54 56.44
C THR A 6 -24.76 -55.63 56.14
N LEU A 7 -23.66 -56.21 55.65
CA LEU A 7 -22.54 -55.47 55.07
C LEU A 7 -22.86 -55.08 53.62
N LEU A 8 -22.77 -53.79 53.32
CA LEU A 8 -22.88 -53.22 51.98
C LEU A 8 -21.44 -53.01 51.44
N ALA A 9 -21.06 -53.74 50.39
CA ALA A 9 -19.78 -53.56 49.72
C ALA A 9 -19.91 -52.46 48.65
N LEU A 10 -19.18 -51.34 48.83
CA LEU A 10 -18.97 -50.34 47.78
C LEU A 10 -17.86 -50.83 46.83
N ALA A 11 -18.22 -51.07 45.57
CA ALA A 11 -17.27 -51.27 44.48
C ALA A 11 -16.88 -49.90 43.90
N THR A 12 -15.65 -49.47 44.14
CA THR A 12 -15.04 -48.29 43.49
C THR A 12 -14.52 -48.69 42.10
N GLY A 13 -15.26 -48.34 41.05
CA GLY A 13 -14.78 -48.43 39.68
C GLY A 13 -13.85 -47.27 39.35
N LEU A 14 -12.55 -47.52 39.26
CA LEU A 14 -11.61 -46.61 38.59
C LEU A 14 -11.88 -46.62 37.09
N SER A 15 -12.48 -45.56 36.56
CA SER A 15 -12.52 -45.31 35.12
C SER A 15 -11.22 -44.59 34.73
N LEU A 16 -10.33 -45.32 34.05
CA LEU A 16 -9.18 -44.74 33.36
C LEU A 16 -9.68 -43.97 32.13
N THR A 17 -9.81 -42.65 32.26
CA THR A 17 -9.95 -41.76 31.10
C THR A 17 -8.60 -41.69 30.39
N VAL A 18 -8.48 -42.41 29.28
CA VAL A 18 -7.38 -42.21 28.33
C VAL A 18 -7.59 -40.84 27.70
N VAL A 19 -6.84 -39.84 28.17
CA VAL A 19 -6.75 -38.55 27.48
C VAL A 19 -6.01 -38.83 26.16
N PRO A 20 -6.63 -38.61 24.99
CA PRO A 20 -5.90 -38.75 23.74
C PRO A 20 -4.72 -37.76 23.78
N ALA A 21 -3.51 -38.28 23.59
CA ALA A 21 -2.34 -37.44 23.40
C ALA A 21 -2.66 -36.42 22.31
N ALA A 22 -2.55 -35.13 22.64
CA ALA A 22 -2.68 -34.06 21.66
C ALA A 22 -1.75 -34.40 20.50
N ALA A 23 -2.33 -34.64 19.33
CA ALA A 23 -1.56 -34.77 18.11
C ALA A 23 -0.71 -33.51 18.01
N GLY A 24 0.61 -33.65 18.14
CA GLY A 24 1.53 -32.53 17.98
C GLY A 24 1.19 -31.88 16.65
N GLN A 25 0.76 -30.62 16.68
CA GLN A 25 0.61 -29.84 15.46
C GLN A 25 1.97 -29.89 14.77
N ALA A 26 2.02 -30.52 13.60
CA ALA A 26 3.19 -30.46 12.75
C ALA A 26 3.54 -28.99 12.61
N SER A 27 4.78 -28.61 12.91
CA SER A 27 5.26 -27.25 12.69
C SER A 27 4.86 -26.86 11.26
N PRO A 28 4.19 -25.71 11.07
CA PRO A 28 3.79 -25.30 9.74
C PRO A 28 5.04 -25.29 8.87
N ALA A 29 5.02 -26.07 7.78
CA ALA A 29 6.13 -26.12 6.85
C ALA A 29 6.47 -24.68 6.45
N SER A 30 7.72 -24.26 6.68
CA SER A 30 8.20 -22.93 6.35
C SER A 30 7.97 -22.71 4.86
N CYS A 31 7.08 -21.80 4.51
CA CYS A 31 6.80 -21.51 3.12
C CYS A 31 7.94 -20.65 2.57
N PRO A 32 8.52 -21.03 1.41
CA PRO A 32 9.60 -20.28 0.83
C PRO A 32 9.14 -18.87 0.46
N ALA A 33 10.04 -17.89 0.63
CA ALA A 33 9.86 -16.53 0.09
C ALA A 33 9.48 -16.62 -1.39
N GLN A 34 8.57 -15.76 -1.83
CA GLN A 34 8.36 -15.53 -3.26
C GLN A 34 9.31 -14.44 -3.75
N SER A 35 9.02 -13.76 -4.85
CA SER A 35 9.75 -12.58 -5.34
C SER A 35 10.04 -11.56 -4.22
N ARG A 36 10.77 -10.47 -4.49
CA ARG A 36 11.15 -9.44 -3.49
C ARG A 36 9.97 -8.69 -2.82
N SER A 37 8.75 -9.23 -2.82
CA SER A 37 7.64 -8.77 -2.01
C SER A 37 7.84 -9.25 -0.56
N GLU A 38 7.72 -8.32 0.39
CA GLU A 38 7.92 -8.61 1.81
C GLU A 38 6.77 -9.42 2.43
N PHE A 39 5.57 -9.29 1.86
CA PHE A 39 4.39 -10.05 2.28
C PHE A 39 4.46 -11.51 1.84
N GLY A 40 4.62 -12.40 2.82
CA GLY A 40 4.65 -13.83 2.61
C GLY A 40 3.28 -14.47 2.44
N GLY A 41 3.24 -15.54 1.64
CA GLY A 41 2.15 -16.49 1.56
C GLY A 41 2.68 -17.87 1.18
N CYS A 42 1.97 -18.93 1.58
CA CYS A 42 2.30 -20.26 1.09
C CYS A 42 1.81 -20.50 -0.34
N LEU A 43 1.21 -19.50 -0.99
CA LEU A 43 0.66 -19.55 -2.34
C LEU A 43 1.50 -18.73 -3.29
N SER A 44 1.90 -19.27 -4.44
CA SER A 44 2.48 -18.48 -5.52
C SER A 44 1.59 -18.50 -6.76
N ALA A 45 1.56 -17.38 -7.48
CA ALA A 45 0.88 -17.25 -8.75
C ALA A 45 1.86 -16.88 -9.87
N GLY A 46 1.55 -17.30 -11.09
CA GLY A 46 2.25 -16.92 -12.30
C GLY A 46 1.29 -16.86 -13.48
N VAL A 47 1.53 -15.92 -14.38
CA VAL A 47 0.73 -15.71 -15.59
C VAL A 47 1.64 -15.55 -16.80
N GLU A 48 1.34 -16.29 -17.86
CA GLU A 48 2.11 -16.33 -19.10
C GLU A 48 1.15 -16.24 -20.29
N LEU A 49 1.47 -15.34 -21.23
CA LEU A 49 0.82 -15.29 -22.54
C LEU A 49 1.77 -15.90 -23.57
N ARG A 50 1.30 -16.92 -24.29
CA ARG A 50 2.04 -17.48 -25.42
C ARG A 50 1.75 -16.69 -26.68
N GLY A 51 2.67 -15.77 -26.96
CA GLY A 51 2.53 -14.77 -28.02
C GLY A 51 1.86 -13.49 -27.51
N LEU A 52 1.97 -12.43 -28.29
CA LEU A 52 1.42 -11.11 -28.00
C LEU A 52 0.35 -10.81 -29.07
N PRO A 53 -0.95 -10.98 -28.76
CA PRO A 53 -1.99 -10.91 -29.77
C PRO A 53 -2.23 -9.45 -30.19
N ARG A 54 -2.21 -9.18 -31.49
CA ARG A 54 -2.71 -7.91 -32.06
C ARG A 54 -4.22 -7.88 -32.04
N VAL A 55 -4.81 -6.71 -32.25
CA VAL A 55 -6.26 -6.57 -32.36
C VAL A 55 -6.82 -7.58 -33.38
N GLY A 56 -7.75 -8.42 -32.92
CA GLY A 56 -8.37 -9.51 -33.67
C GLY A 56 -7.69 -10.88 -33.51
N GLU A 57 -6.46 -10.94 -33.04
CA GLU A 57 -5.71 -12.20 -32.82
C GLU A 57 -6.01 -12.83 -31.46
N VAL A 58 -5.66 -14.11 -31.34
CA VAL A 58 -5.86 -14.92 -30.13
C VAL A 58 -4.51 -15.41 -29.62
N ALA A 59 -4.31 -15.35 -28.31
CA ALA A 59 -3.16 -15.93 -27.62
C ALA A 59 -3.60 -16.93 -26.55
N GLU A 60 -2.76 -17.92 -26.27
CA GLU A 60 -2.98 -18.83 -25.14
C GLU A 60 -2.53 -18.14 -23.84
N LEU A 61 -3.43 -18.08 -22.86
CA LEU A 61 -3.16 -17.61 -21.51
C LEU A 61 -2.98 -18.81 -20.60
N ARG A 62 -1.83 -18.89 -19.94
CA ARG A 62 -1.51 -19.91 -18.95
C ARG A 62 -1.34 -19.27 -17.59
N VAL A 63 -2.12 -19.73 -16.62
CA VAL A 63 -2.04 -19.33 -15.22
C VAL A 63 -1.58 -20.53 -14.41
N THR A 64 -0.55 -20.33 -13.58
CA THR A 64 -0.02 -21.35 -12.67
C THR A 64 -0.18 -20.87 -11.25
N VAL A 65 -0.79 -21.68 -10.39
CA VAL A 65 -0.89 -21.40 -8.95
C VAL A 65 -0.31 -22.58 -8.20
N ALA A 66 0.67 -22.34 -7.34
CA ALA A 66 1.31 -23.37 -6.53
C ALA A 66 1.14 -23.08 -5.04
N ALA A 67 1.34 -24.11 -4.21
CA ALA A 67 1.44 -23.94 -2.78
C ALA A 67 2.69 -24.63 -2.21
N GLY A 68 3.35 -23.99 -1.25
CA GLY A 68 4.48 -24.55 -0.49
C GLY A 68 4.03 -25.57 0.57
N ALA A 69 2.77 -25.50 0.99
CA ALA A 69 2.13 -26.43 1.91
C ALA A 69 0.70 -26.74 1.42
N ASP A 70 0.11 -27.83 1.90
CA ASP A 70 -1.27 -28.18 1.52
C ASP A 70 -2.24 -27.07 1.95
N ARG A 71 -3.12 -26.67 1.03
CA ARG A 71 -4.13 -25.62 1.23
C ARG A 71 -5.46 -26.07 0.68
N THR A 72 -6.53 -25.83 1.44
CA THR A 72 -7.90 -26.13 1.02
C THR A 72 -8.65 -24.84 0.74
N GLY A 73 -9.52 -24.87 -0.27
CA GLY A 73 -10.42 -23.75 -0.55
C GLY A 73 -9.75 -22.50 -1.13
N VAL A 74 -8.59 -22.63 -1.78
CA VAL A 74 -7.89 -21.51 -2.43
C VAL A 74 -8.73 -20.98 -3.58
N ASP A 75 -9.21 -19.74 -3.45
CA ASP A 75 -9.94 -19.01 -4.49
C ASP A 75 -8.95 -18.42 -5.49
N ILE A 76 -8.99 -18.90 -6.74
CA ILE A 76 -8.16 -18.44 -7.84
C ILE A 76 -9.04 -17.61 -8.77
N GLN A 77 -8.68 -16.36 -9.01
CA GLN A 77 -9.39 -15.45 -9.91
C GLN A 77 -8.46 -14.97 -11.03
N ILE A 78 -9.00 -14.87 -12.25
CA ILE A 78 -8.31 -14.29 -13.42
C ILE A 78 -9.20 -13.20 -13.98
N GLU A 79 -8.65 -12.00 -14.12
CA GLU A 79 -9.34 -10.82 -14.63
C GLU A 79 -8.72 -10.37 -15.95
N LEU A 80 -9.57 -10.20 -16.96
CA LEU A 80 -9.21 -9.58 -18.23
C LEU A 80 -9.85 -8.19 -18.33
N PRO A 81 -9.11 -7.15 -18.72
CA PRO A 81 -9.68 -5.83 -19.00
C PRO A 81 -10.44 -5.84 -20.32
N ALA A 82 -11.23 -4.79 -20.58
CA ALA A 82 -12.11 -4.72 -21.76
C ALA A 82 -11.41 -4.75 -23.13
N THR A 83 -10.09 -4.52 -23.18
CA THR A 83 -9.26 -4.67 -24.39
C THR A 83 -9.01 -6.14 -24.75
N LEU A 84 -9.30 -7.06 -23.82
CA LEU A 84 -9.21 -8.51 -23.98
C LEU A 84 -10.57 -9.17 -23.75
N ALA A 85 -10.83 -10.24 -24.50
CA ALA A 85 -12.02 -11.08 -24.30
C ALA A 85 -11.63 -12.56 -24.23
N TRP A 86 -12.39 -13.34 -23.47
CA TRP A 86 -12.24 -14.79 -23.49
C TRP A 86 -12.76 -15.35 -24.82
N GLU A 87 -11.86 -15.82 -25.68
CA GLU A 87 -12.23 -16.69 -26.81
C GLU A 87 -12.64 -18.08 -26.28
N ARG A 88 -11.88 -18.56 -25.29
CA ARG A 88 -12.14 -19.79 -24.56
C ARG A 88 -11.65 -19.65 -23.13
N ALA A 89 -12.57 -19.57 -22.17
CA ALA A 89 -12.22 -19.62 -20.75
C ALA A 89 -11.53 -20.97 -20.40
N PRO A 90 -10.77 -21.04 -19.29
CA PRO A 90 -10.23 -22.30 -18.83
C PRO A 90 -11.31 -23.38 -18.65
N ILE A 91 -10.96 -24.63 -18.92
CA ILE A 91 -11.91 -25.75 -18.93
C ILE A 91 -12.72 -25.79 -17.62
N GLY A 92 -14.04 -25.80 -17.76
CA GLY A 92 -14.99 -25.86 -16.63
C GLY A 92 -15.23 -24.53 -15.93
N LEU A 93 -14.66 -23.42 -16.43
CA LEU A 93 -14.90 -22.07 -15.91
C LEU A 93 -15.76 -21.26 -16.90
N THR A 94 -16.56 -20.34 -16.36
CA THR A 94 -17.39 -19.44 -17.15
C THR A 94 -16.99 -18.01 -16.86
N ALA A 95 -16.73 -17.25 -17.93
CA ALA A 95 -16.43 -15.83 -17.83
C ALA A 95 -17.68 -15.05 -17.46
N ARG A 96 -17.54 -14.11 -16.53
CA ARG A 96 -18.60 -13.20 -16.11
C ARG A 96 -18.11 -11.74 -16.17
N PRO A 97 -18.94 -10.80 -16.62
CA PRO A 97 -18.64 -9.38 -16.44
C PRO A 97 -18.49 -9.05 -14.95
N ALA A 98 -17.56 -8.18 -14.62
CA ALA A 98 -17.36 -7.64 -13.28
C ALA A 98 -16.94 -6.16 -13.37
N VAL A 99 -17.20 -5.43 -12.29
CA VAL A 99 -16.72 -4.06 -12.13
C VAL A 99 -15.23 -4.14 -11.77
N SER A 100 -14.41 -3.32 -12.42
CA SER A 100 -13.01 -3.18 -12.04
C SER A 100 -12.85 -2.04 -11.03
N HIS A 101 -11.89 -2.22 -10.15
CA HIS A 101 -11.41 -1.19 -9.23
C HIS A 101 -10.13 -0.51 -9.74
N ALA A 102 -9.65 -0.87 -10.94
CA ALA A 102 -8.51 -0.22 -11.54
C ALA A 102 -8.97 0.95 -12.44
N PRO A 103 -8.41 2.16 -12.29
CA PRO A 103 -8.83 3.34 -13.05
C PRO A 103 -8.74 3.22 -14.58
N GLU A 104 -7.89 2.34 -15.10
CA GLU A 104 -7.70 2.06 -16.53
C GLU A 104 -8.75 1.10 -17.12
N ASP A 105 -9.43 0.33 -16.27
CA ASP A 105 -10.39 -0.70 -16.69
C ASP A 105 -11.83 -0.18 -16.75
N ARG A 106 -12.06 1.13 -16.93
CA ARG A 106 -13.39 1.78 -16.75
C ARG A 106 -14.54 1.16 -17.56
N ALA A 107 -14.23 0.42 -18.62
CA ALA A 107 -15.20 -0.33 -19.41
C ALA A 107 -15.62 -1.69 -18.77
N GLY A 108 -15.11 -2.00 -17.58
CA GLY A 108 -15.31 -3.25 -16.86
C GLY A 108 -14.23 -4.30 -17.16
N ILE A 109 -14.32 -5.41 -16.45
CA ILE A 109 -13.45 -6.58 -16.60
C ILE A 109 -14.29 -7.83 -16.88
N SER A 110 -13.65 -8.84 -17.47
CA SER A 110 -14.17 -10.21 -17.56
C SER A 110 -13.43 -11.10 -16.58
N ARG A 111 -14.13 -11.61 -15.57
CA ARG A 111 -13.56 -12.44 -14.50
C ARG A 111 -13.94 -13.91 -14.71
N VAL A 112 -12.97 -14.80 -14.53
CA VAL A 112 -13.20 -16.24 -14.27
C VAL A 112 -12.62 -16.56 -12.90
N GLY A 113 -13.16 -17.57 -12.22
CA GLY A 113 -12.59 -18.00 -10.94
C GLY A 113 -13.01 -19.39 -10.51
N VAL A 114 -12.24 -19.97 -9.59
CA VAL A 114 -12.45 -21.32 -9.06
C VAL A 114 -11.85 -21.48 -7.67
N SER A 115 -12.54 -22.20 -6.79
CA SER A 115 -11.96 -22.65 -5.52
C SER A 115 -11.34 -24.05 -5.67
N ARG A 116 -10.08 -24.20 -5.27
CA ARG A 116 -9.31 -25.46 -5.38
C ARG A 116 -8.54 -25.77 -4.11
N SER A 117 -8.38 -27.05 -3.82
CA SER A 117 -7.35 -27.48 -2.87
C SER A 117 -6.03 -27.63 -3.62
N LEU A 118 -4.97 -27.04 -3.08
CA LEU A 118 -3.61 -27.13 -3.60
C LEU A 118 -2.79 -28.06 -2.71
N ARG A 119 -2.02 -28.95 -3.32
CA ARG A 119 -1.07 -29.79 -2.58
C ARG A 119 0.33 -29.22 -2.71
N ALA A 120 1.11 -29.35 -1.66
CA ALA A 120 2.51 -28.93 -1.64
C ALA A 120 3.27 -29.50 -2.86
N GLY A 121 3.95 -28.64 -3.61
CA GLY A 121 4.73 -29.03 -4.79
C GLY A 121 3.92 -29.55 -5.98
N ARG A 122 2.59 -29.40 -5.99
CA ARG A 122 1.72 -29.78 -7.12
C ARG A 122 0.93 -28.56 -7.61
N PRO A 123 1.49 -27.76 -8.53
CA PRO A 123 0.81 -26.58 -9.04
C PRO A 123 -0.46 -26.94 -9.81
N VAL A 124 -1.48 -26.10 -9.67
CA VAL A 124 -2.64 -26.07 -10.55
C VAL A 124 -2.32 -25.19 -11.75
N VAL A 125 -2.62 -25.69 -12.95
CA VAL A 125 -2.46 -24.95 -14.20
C VAL A 125 -3.82 -24.74 -14.84
N LEU A 126 -4.18 -23.50 -15.11
CA LEU A 126 -5.38 -23.09 -15.82
C LEU A 126 -4.96 -22.53 -17.19
N THR A 127 -5.51 -23.08 -18.27
CA THR A 127 -5.20 -22.65 -19.64
C THR A 127 -6.47 -22.19 -20.35
N GLY A 128 -6.44 -20.97 -20.89
CA GLY A 128 -7.51 -20.40 -21.70
C GLY A 128 -6.95 -19.74 -22.96
N HIS A 129 -7.83 -19.22 -23.81
CA HIS A 129 -7.48 -18.46 -24.99
C HIS A 129 -8.14 -17.09 -24.90
N VAL A 130 -7.34 -16.04 -25.10
CA VAL A 130 -7.77 -14.64 -25.02
C VAL A 130 -7.63 -13.99 -26.38
N ARG A 131 -8.65 -13.25 -26.79
CA ARG A 131 -8.66 -12.45 -28.02
C ARG A 131 -8.43 -10.99 -27.66
N ALA A 132 -7.51 -10.33 -28.36
CA ALA A 132 -7.39 -8.88 -28.32
C ALA A 132 -8.55 -8.24 -29.09
N VAL A 133 -9.40 -7.49 -28.41
CA VAL A 133 -10.60 -6.86 -29.00
C VAL A 133 -10.48 -5.34 -29.12
N GLY A 134 -9.47 -4.75 -28.48
CA GLY A 134 -9.15 -3.33 -28.59
C GLY A 134 -7.65 -3.08 -28.44
N SER A 135 -7.20 -1.94 -28.94
CA SER A 135 -5.81 -1.47 -28.77
C SER A 135 -5.64 -0.68 -27.48
N GLY A 136 -4.41 -0.65 -26.95
CA GLY A 136 -4.00 0.14 -25.79
C GLY A 136 -3.26 -0.70 -24.74
N PRO A 137 -2.81 -0.05 -23.66
CA PRO A 137 -2.29 -0.73 -22.48
C PRO A 137 -3.33 -1.70 -21.89
N THR A 138 -2.90 -2.87 -21.47
CA THR A 138 -3.75 -3.87 -20.83
C THR A 138 -3.02 -4.66 -19.75
N HIS A 139 -3.74 -4.95 -18.67
CA HIS A 139 -3.22 -5.63 -17.49
C HIS A 139 -4.08 -6.86 -17.20
N ILE A 140 -3.52 -8.05 -17.39
CA ILE A 140 -4.14 -9.30 -16.94
C ILE A 140 -3.76 -9.52 -15.48
N ARG A 141 -4.77 -9.69 -14.62
CA ARG A 141 -4.56 -9.90 -13.17
C ARG A 141 -4.95 -11.32 -12.78
N VAL A 142 -4.11 -11.93 -11.95
CA VAL A 142 -4.38 -13.21 -11.30
C VAL A 142 -4.28 -13.01 -9.80
N TYR A 143 -5.27 -13.52 -9.07
CA TYR A 143 -5.27 -13.55 -7.61
C TYR A 143 -5.44 -14.99 -7.15
N ALA A 144 -4.73 -15.40 -6.09
CA ALA A 144 -4.97 -16.65 -5.39
C ALA A 144 -5.04 -16.39 -3.88
N ARG A 145 -6.16 -16.78 -3.26
CA ARG A 145 -6.50 -16.45 -1.86
C ARG A 145 -6.88 -17.69 -1.07
N GLY A 146 -6.20 -17.95 0.02
CA GLY A 146 -6.54 -18.94 1.04
C GLY A 146 -7.02 -18.29 2.33
N SER A 147 -6.86 -18.98 3.45
CA SER A 147 -6.96 -18.36 4.78
C SER A 147 -5.80 -17.41 4.99
N ALA A 148 -6.06 -16.19 5.48
CA ALA A 148 -4.99 -15.25 5.83
C ALA A 148 -3.90 -15.95 6.66
N PRO A 149 -2.60 -15.76 6.34
CA PRO A 149 -2.05 -14.75 5.42
C PRO A 149 -1.88 -15.22 3.95
N ASP A 150 -2.45 -16.35 3.53
CA ASP A 150 -2.18 -16.94 2.21
C ASP A 150 -2.85 -16.17 1.06
N ILE A 151 -2.22 -15.08 0.61
CA ILE A 151 -2.66 -14.28 -0.53
C ILE A 151 -1.48 -14.07 -1.47
N THR A 152 -1.70 -14.16 -2.76
CA THR A 152 -0.70 -13.87 -3.80
C THR A 152 -1.38 -13.36 -5.06
N SER A 153 -0.63 -12.61 -5.86
CA SER A 153 -1.08 -12.12 -7.16
C SER A 153 0.01 -12.30 -8.22
N ALA A 154 -0.41 -12.30 -9.48
CA ALA A 154 0.49 -12.25 -10.61
C ALA A 154 -0.13 -11.42 -11.73
N SER A 155 0.74 -10.76 -12.50
CA SER A 155 0.35 -9.79 -13.51
C SER A 155 1.06 -10.04 -14.83
N ALA A 156 0.33 -9.86 -15.93
CA ALA A 156 0.91 -9.73 -17.26
C ALA A 156 0.48 -8.39 -17.87
N PHE A 157 1.48 -7.61 -18.28
CA PHE A 157 1.32 -6.30 -18.88
C PHE A 157 1.67 -6.38 -20.37
N LEU A 158 0.87 -5.74 -21.21
CA LEU A 158 1.14 -5.61 -22.64
C LEU A 158 0.48 -4.33 -23.19
N THR A 159 0.99 -3.83 -24.31
CA THR A 159 0.39 -2.73 -25.07
C THR A 159 -0.08 -3.28 -26.42
N ILE A 160 -1.39 -3.47 -26.57
CA ILE A 160 -1.99 -4.03 -27.78
C ILE A 160 -2.05 -2.98 -28.87
N GLY A 161 -1.46 -3.25 -30.02
CA GLY A 161 -1.63 -2.45 -31.22
C GLY A 161 -2.34 -3.22 -32.34
N THR A 162 -2.76 -2.49 -33.36
CA THR A 162 -3.36 -3.06 -34.57
C THR A 162 -2.31 -3.74 -35.45
N ALA A 163 -1.09 -3.19 -35.50
CA ALA A 163 0.02 -3.72 -36.31
C ALA A 163 1.02 -4.57 -35.51
N GLU A 164 1.25 -4.22 -34.24
CA GLU A 164 2.22 -4.84 -33.34
C GLU A 164 1.72 -4.77 -31.89
N THR A 165 2.09 -5.73 -31.06
CA THR A 165 1.84 -5.73 -29.61
C THR A 165 3.15 -5.92 -28.87
N THR A 166 3.39 -5.11 -27.84
CA THR A 166 4.61 -5.17 -27.03
C THR A 166 4.31 -5.66 -25.61
N ALA A 167 5.27 -6.32 -24.98
CA ALA A 167 5.19 -6.69 -23.57
C ALA A 167 5.47 -5.45 -22.68
N GLY A 168 4.80 -5.37 -21.55
CA GLY A 168 4.85 -4.20 -20.68
C GLY A 168 3.99 -3.03 -21.16
N PHE A 169 4.08 -1.94 -20.43
CA PHE A 169 3.57 -0.66 -20.90
C PHE A 169 4.71 0.13 -21.55
N ALA A 170 4.37 0.95 -22.55
CA ALA A 170 5.33 1.94 -23.03
C ALA A 170 5.71 2.83 -21.82
N ALA A 171 7.00 2.89 -21.49
CA ALA A 171 7.48 3.69 -20.38
C ALA A 171 7.22 5.17 -20.70
N ALA A 172 6.14 5.69 -20.14
CA ALA A 172 5.74 7.09 -20.24
C ALA A 172 5.77 7.70 -18.84
N THR A 173 6.59 8.72 -18.67
CA THR A 173 6.55 9.59 -17.50
C THR A 173 5.73 10.85 -17.75
N ASP A 174 5.39 11.11 -19.00
CA ASP A 174 4.68 12.31 -19.44
C ASP A 174 3.33 11.93 -20.02
N ALA A 175 2.30 12.66 -19.62
CA ALA A 175 0.97 12.57 -20.19
C ALA A 175 0.34 13.96 -20.34
N ALA A 176 -0.75 14.05 -21.10
CA ALA A 176 -1.55 15.27 -21.12
C ALA A 176 -2.31 15.43 -19.79
N ALA A 177 -2.45 16.66 -19.32
CA ALA A 177 -3.41 17.04 -18.28
C ALA A 177 -4.71 17.49 -18.96
N ILE A 178 -5.71 16.61 -18.98
CA ILE A 178 -7.00 16.87 -19.63
C ILE A 178 -8.00 17.48 -18.64
N PRO A 179 -9.07 18.15 -19.10
CA PRO A 179 -10.14 18.60 -18.21
C PRO A 179 -10.70 17.47 -17.34
N LEU A 180 -10.96 17.77 -16.07
CA LEU A 180 -11.60 16.83 -15.14
C LEU A 180 -13.02 16.52 -15.64
N THR A 181 -13.37 15.23 -15.66
CA THR A 181 -14.68 14.72 -16.04
C THR A 181 -15.34 14.02 -14.86
N GLY A 182 -16.67 14.06 -14.76
CA GLY A 182 -17.43 13.34 -13.73
C GLY A 182 -17.83 14.21 -12.55
N GLY A 183 -17.96 13.61 -11.37
CA GLY A 183 -18.38 14.30 -10.14
C GLY A 183 -17.33 15.30 -9.64
N ALA A 184 -17.77 16.23 -8.78
CA ALA A 184 -16.86 17.15 -8.10
C ALA A 184 -15.84 16.37 -7.26
N PRO A 185 -14.55 16.75 -7.30
CA PRO A 185 -13.52 16.01 -6.59
C PRO A 185 -13.60 16.25 -5.07
N SER A 186 -13.17 15.27 -4.29
CA SER A 186 -13.15 15.31 -2.82
C SER A 186 -11.74 15.00 -2.29
N ARG A 187 -11.46 15.24 -1.00
CA ARG A 187 -10.18 14.76 -0.42
C ARG A 187 -10.23 13.24 -0.23
N ALA A 188 -9.15 12.56 -0.58
CA ALA A 188 -9.01 11.13 -0.31
C ALA A 188 -8.88 10.85 1.19
N TYR A 189 -8.06 11.64 1.90
CA TYR A 189 -7.72 11.45 3.31
C TYR A 189 -7.99 12.73 4.14
N PRO A 190 -9.26 13.03 4.47
CA PRO A 190 -9.63 14.29 5.13
C PRO A 190 -9.37 14.31 6.65
N ARG A 191 -8.81 13.24 7.23
CA ARG A 191 -8.62 13.08 8.68
C ARG A 191 -7.75 14.17 9.30
N PHE A 192 -6.75 14.63 8.55
CA PHE A 192 -5.85 15.70 8.97
C PHE A 192 -5.95 16.91 8.06
N ALA A 193 -5.67 18.08 8.62
CA ALA A 193 -5.51 19.28 7.83
C ALA A 193 -4.31 19.13 6.89
N VAL A 194 -4.39 19.74 5.71
CA VAL A 194 -3.29 19.71 4.76
C VAL A 194 -2.14 20.56 5.31
N LYS A 195 -1.00 19.94 5.56
CA LYS A 195 0.26 20.59 5.89
C LYS A 195 0.92 21.04 4.58
N PRO A 196 1.14 22.34 4.32
CA PRO A 196 1.72 22.80 3.06
C PRO A 196 3.15 22.26 2.85
N ALA A 197 3.44 21.69 1.69
CA ALA A 197 4.79 21.27 1.28
C ALA A 197 5.52 22.32 0.42
N GLY A 198 4.85 23.44 0.12
CA GLY A 198 5.34 24.54 -0.70
C GLY A 198 4.30 25.66 -0.80
N SER A 199 4.63 26.72 -1.55
CA SER A 199 3.68 27.79 -1.83
C SER A 199 2.75 27.44 -3.00
N SER A 200 1.47 27.72 -2.86
CA SER A 200 0.49 27.67 -3.97
C SER A 200 0.31 29.00 -4.70
N THR A 201 1.06 30.02 -4.27
CA THR A 201 1.02 31.36 -4.85
C THR A 201 2.41 31.93 -5.11
N SER A 202 2.53 32.77 -6.13
CA SER A 202 3.72 33.58 -6.40
C SER A 202 3.31 34.98 -6.84
N ALA A 203 4.25 35.93 -6.80
CA ALA A 203 4.01 37.32 -7.18
C ALA A 203 4.31 37.55 -8.68
N GLY A 204 3.52 38.40 -9.33
CA GLY A 204 3.70 38.72 -10.75
C GLY A 204 2.56 39.53 -11.32
N ALA A 205 2.72 40.01 -12.56
CA ALA A 205 1.73 40.82 -13.26
C ALA A 205 0.69 39.97 -14.01
N ALA A 206 1.10 38.80 -14.51
CA ALA A 206 0.23 37.78 -15.07
C ALA A 206 0.19 36.55 -14.13
N CYS A 207 -0.85 35.73 -14.20
CA CYS A 207 -0.97 34.52 -13.39
C CYS A 207 -1.46 33.31 -14.18
N ALA A 208 -1.13 32.13 -13.71
CA ALA A 208 -1.73 30.86 -14.08
C ALA A 208 -2.50 30.32 -12.88
N SER A 209 -3.71 29.80 -13.12
CA SER A 209 -4.52 29.17 -12.08
C SER A 209 -5.21 27.90 -12.57
N GLY A 210 -5.43 26.97 -11.64
CA GLY A 210 -6.07 25.71 -11.94
C GLY A 210 -6.08 24.79 -10.72
N SER A 211 -6.43 23.53 -10.94
CA SER A 211 -6.36 22.47 -9.93
C SER A 211 -6.06 21.12 -10.57
N PHE A 212 -5.54 20.18 -9.78
CA PHE A 212 -5.30 18.80 -10.23
C PHE A 212 -6.09 17.80 -9.39
N ALA A 213 -6.67 16.83 -10.07
CA ALA A 213 -7.49 15.78 -9.52
C ALA A 213 -7.25 14.46 -10.26
N TYR A 214 -7.75 13.35 -9.71
CA TYR A 214 -7.67 12.03 -10.32
C TYR A 214 -8.85 11.16 -9.89
N ALA A 215 -9.18 10.14 -10.65
CA ALA A 215 -10.16 9.14 -10.22
C ALA A 215 -9.43 8.04 -9.45
N ASP A 216 -9.76 7.86 -8.17
CA ASP A 216 -9.18 6.79 -7.37
C ASP A 216 -9.68 5.40 -7.81
N THR A 217 -9.15 4.36 -7.18
CA THR A 217 -9.54 2.96 -7.41
C THR A 217 -10.99 2.61 -7.06
N SER A 218 -11.72 3.49 -6.38
CA SER A 218 -13.17 3.37 -6.18
C SER A 218 -13.99 4.10 -7.26
N GLY A 219 -13.32 4.74 -8.22
CA GLY A 219 -13.93 5.56 -9.27
C GLY A 219 -14.36 6.95 -8.77
N VAL A 220 -13.92 7.37 -7.58
CA VAL A 220 -14.24 8.67 -7.00
C VAL A 220 -13.17 9.68 -7.40
N ASN A 221 -13.60 10.84 -7.90
CA ASN A 221 -12.68 11.94 -8.18
C ASN A 221 -12.11 12.50 -6.86
N ARG A 222 -10.79 12.58 -6.79
CA ARG A 222 -10.02 13.09 -5.65
C ARG A 222 -9.21 14.31 -6.05
N ILE A 223 -9.16 15.31 -5.17
CA ILE A 223 -8.21 16.41 -5.31
C ILE A 223 -6.83 15.95 -4.86
N SER A 224 -5.78 16.39 -5.54
CA SER A 224 -4.41 16.17 -5.09
C SER A 224 -3.84 17.47 -4.54
N ALA A 225 -3.58 17.49 -3.23
CA ALA A 225 -2.97 18.61 -2.52
C ALA A 225 -1.44 18.45 -2.48
N ASN A 226 -0.70 19.55 -2.36
CA ASN A 226 0.75 19.58 -2.41
C ASN A 226 1.36 19.02 -3.72
N PHE A 227 0.56 18.87 -4.77
CA PHE A 227 0.99 18.37 -6.07
C PHE A 227 1.87 19.42 -6.73
N GLY A 228 3.02 19.03 -7.28
CA GLY A 228 3.94 19.98 -7.91
C GLY A 228 3.31 20.65 -9.12
N VAL A 229 3.54 21.95 -9.27
CA VAL A 229 3.07 22.74 -10.42
C VAL A 229 4.23 23.59 -10.94
N GLN A 230 4.49 23.50 -12.24
CA GLN A 230 5.40 24.37 -12.98
C GLN A 230 4.61 25.05 -14.10
N VAL A 231 4.83 26.34 -14.29
CA VAL A 231 4.21 27.14 -15.36
C VAL A 231 5.31 27.59 -16.28
N TYR A 232 5.14 27.34 -17.57
CA TYR A 232 6.14 27.60 -18.60
C TYR A 232 5.58 28.52 -19.69
N ASP A 233 6.46 29.25 -20.36
CA ASP A 233 6.22 29.86 -21.67
C ASP A 233 6.52 28.85 -22.78
N ALA A 234 5.76 28.88 -23.87
CA ALA A 234 5.93 27.97 -24.99
C ALA A 234 6.50 28.71 -26.20
N ASP A 235 7.78 28.53 -26.46
CA ASP A 235 8.47 29.31 -27.48
C ASP A 235 8.44 28.61 -28.85
N ALA A 236 8.17 29.39 -29.90
CA ALA A 236 8.18 28.88 -31.27
C ALA A 236 9.60 28.46 -31.72
N SER A 237 10.64 29.05 -31.14
CA SER A 237 12.03 28.71 -31.36
C SER A 237 12.84 28.97 -30.10
N GLY A 238 13.48 27.95 -29.56
CA GLY A 238 14.09 28.01 -28.23
C GLY A 238 13.68 26.78 -27.43
N GLY A 239 13.91 26.79 -26.13
CA GLY A 239 13.33 25.82 -25.22
C GLY A 239 12.45 26.54 -24.21
N ASP A 240 11.27 26.00 -23.95
CA ASP A 240 10.23 26.55 -23.07
C ASP A 240 10.79 27.09 -21.73
N ASP A 241 10.54 28.37 -21.44
CA ASP A 241 11.02 29.06 -20.24
C ASP A 241 10.16 28.78 -18.99
N LEU A 242 10.80 28.51 -17.84
CA LEU A 242 10.08 28.34 -16.57
C LEU A 242 9.70 29.70 -15.96
N LEU A 243 8.41 29.98 -15.86
CA LEU A 243 7.86 31.25 -15.37
C LEU A 243 7.62 31.27 -13.87
N ALA A 244 7.06 30.18 -13.34
CA ALA A 244 6.77 30.03 -11.93
C ALA A 244 6.69 28.56 -11.54
N SER A 245 6.93 28.27 -10.26
CA SER A 245 6.73 26.94 -9.69
C SER A 245 6.12 27.03 -8.29
N GLY A 246 5.44 25.97 -7.87
CA GLY A 246 4.81 25.87 -6.57
C GLY A 246 4.13 24.52 -6.41
N VAL A 247 3.13 24.46 -5.54
CA VAL A 247 2.30 23.28 -5.31
C VAL A 247 0.82 23.62 -5.30
N THR A 248 -0.05 22.62 -5.40
CA THR A 248 -1.47 22.79 -5.11
C THR A 248 -1.74 22.95 -3.62
N ASP A 249 -2.76 23.72 -3.26
CA ASP A 249 -3.20 23.96 -1.89
C ASP A 249 -4.12 22.84 -1.35
N ALA A 250 -4.74 23.08 -0.18
CA ALA A 250 -5.63 22.14 0.46
C ALA A 250 -6.92 21.82 -0.33
N ALA A 251 -7.28 22.66 -1.30
CA ALA A 251 -8.39 22.45 -2.23
C ALA A 251 -7.90 21.86 -3.58
N GLY A 252 -6.62 21.52 -3.68
CA GLY A 252 -5.99 21.05 -4.91
C GLY A 252 -5.76 22.17 -5.93
N ALA A 253 -5.88 23.44 -5.54
CA ALA A 253 -5.81 24.59 -6.42
C ALA A 253 -4.44 25.30 -6.37
N PHE A 254 -4.09 26.01 -7.43
CA PHE A 254 -2.90 26.87 -7.47
C PHE A 254 -3.24 28.23 -8.12
N ARG A 255 -2.44 29.25 -7.78
CA ARG A 255 -2.42 30.54 -8.45
C ARG A 255 -1.00 31.10 -8.48
N LEU A 256 -0.24 30.75 -9.52
CA LEU A 256 1.16 31.15 -9.66
C LEU A 256 1.26 32.34 -10.62
N CYS A 257 1.79 33.46 -10.14
CA CYS A 257 2.00 34.67 -10.94
C CYS A 257 3.47 34.85 -11.37
N PHE A 258 3.66 35.49 -12.51
CA PHE A 258 4.92 35.65 -13.23
C PHE A 258 4.96 37.00 -14.00
N GLY A 259 6.10 37.30 -14.63
CA GLY A 259 6.27 38.48 -15.48
C GLY A 259 5.39 38.37 -16.73
N ALA A 260 4.72 39.44 -17.14
CA ALA A 260 3.79 39.41 -18.28
C ALA A 260 4.46 39.67 -19.65
N ALA A 261 5.74 40.06 -19.64
CA ALA A 261 6.48 40.40 -20.84
C ALA A 261 7.22 39.17 -21.36
N ASP A 262 7.06 38.90 -22.64
CA ASP A 262 7.73 37.85 -23.40
C ASP A 262 8.97 38.42 -24.15
N GLU A 263 10.06 37.65 -24.25
CA GLU A 263 11.31 38.07 -24.91
C GLU A 263 11.12 38.27 -26.42
N GLU A 264 10.24 37.49 -27.03
CA GLU A 264 9.81 37.54 -28.43
C GLU A 264 8.84 38.70 -28.71
N GLY A 265 8.30 39.30 -27.64
CA GLY A 265 7.36 40.41 -27.68
C GLY A 265 5.91 39.95 -27.76
N GLY A 266 5.11 40.32 -26.76
CA GLY A 266 3.72 39.87 -26.63
C GLY A 266 3.39 39.60 -25.18
N GLY A 267 2.33 38.81 -24.96
CA GLY A 267 2.11 38.14 -23.68
C GLY A 267 2.62 36.70 -23.76
N GLN A 268 2.85 36.11 -22.60
CA GLN A 268 3.40 34.76 -22.43
C GLN A 268 2.46 33.67 -22.99
N ASP A 269 2.96 32.71 -23.75
CA ASP A 269 2.24 31.54 -24.25
C ASP A 269 2.24 30.42 -23.18
N ALA A 270 1.47 30.64 -22.12
CA ALA A 270 1.59 29.83 -20.91
C ALA A 270 0.95 28.43 -20.99
N TYR A 271 1.64 27.43 -20.44
CA TYR A 271 1.08 26.12 -20.10
C TYR A 271 1.51 25.66 -18.71
N ALA A 272 0.72 24.78 -18.08
CA ALA A 272 1.05 24.21 -16.78
C ALA A 272 1.51 22.74 -16.90
N VAL A 273 2.48 22.36 -16.08
CA VAL A 273 2.95 20.99 -15.89
C VAL A 273 2.73 20.63 -14.42
N PHE A 274 1.89 19.63 -14.19
CA PHE A 274 1.67 19.05 -12.88
C PHE A 274 2.64 17.88 -12.66
N THR A 275 3.26 17.76 -11.49
CA THR A 275 4.28 16.74 -11.23
C THR A 275 4.02 15.95 -9.95
N THR A 276 4.28 14.64 -9.97
CA THR A 276 4.26 13.79 -8.76
C THR A 276 5.53 13.97 -7.90
N GLU A 277 5.97 15.22 -7.75
CA GLU A 277 7.16 15.61 -7.00
C GLU A 277 6.95 16.99 -6.39
N ASN A 278 7.41 17.16 -5.15
CA ASN A 278 7.60 18.43 -4.49
C ASN A 278 8.90 18.35 -3.65
N ALA A 279 9.17 19.36 -2.80
CA ALA A 279 10.39 19.40 -2.00
C ALA A 279 10.52 18.25 -0.99
N GLN A 280 9.40 17.63 -0.59
CA GLN A 280 9.31 16.69 0.52
C GLN A 280 9.21 15.24 0.05
N TRP A 281 8.51 14.95 -1.06
CA TRP A 281 8.44 13.61 -1.62
C TRP A 281 8.25 13.58 -3.13
N ARG A 282 8.53 12.42 -3.72
CA ARG A 282 8.25 12.14 -5.12
C ARG A 282 7.84 10.70 -5.37
N ILE A 283 6.86 10.53 -6.26
CA ILE A 283 6.56 9.27 -6.91
C ILE A 283 7.25 9.30 -8.27
N GLN A 284 8.16 8.35 -8.51
CA GLN A 284 8.99 8.32 -9.70
C GLN A 284 8.91 6.96 -10.38
N HIS A 285 9.09 6.97 -11.71
CA HIS A 285 9.15 5.74 -12.48
C HIS A 285 10.32 4.86 -12.02
N THR A 286 10.06 3.60 -11.66
CA THR A 286 11.04 2.70 -11.04
C THR A 286 12.38 2.61 -11.77
N LYS A 287 12.35 2.49 -13.11
CA LYS A 287 13.55 2.40 -13.96
C LYS A 287 14.14 3.77 -14.35
N LEU A 288 13.30 4.71 -14.79
CA LEU A 288 13.74 6.00 -15.31
C LEU A 288 14.16 6.97 -14.20
N LYS A 289 13.72 6.72 -12.95
CA LYS A 289 13.97 7.58 -11.78
C LYS A 289 13.51 9.02 -11.99
N THR A 290 12.47 9.21 -12.79
CA THR A 290 11.85 10.50 -13.10
C THR A 290 10.42 10.55 -12.56
N ALA A 291 10.03 11.71 -12.02
CA ALA A 291 8.64 11.96 -11.62
C ALA A 291 7.69 11.96 -12.81
N TYR A 292 6.42 11.67 -12.57
CA TYR A 292 5.38 11.77 -13.59
C TYR A 292 4.98 13.23 -13.80
N ARG A 293 4.75 13.60 -15.06
CA ARG A 293 4.45 14.96 -15.51
C ARG A 293 3.16 14.96 -16.32
N PHE A 294 2.28 15.93 -16.07
CA PHE A 294 1.02 16.10 -16.78
C PHE A 294 0.92 17.51 -17.36
N ARG A 295 1.03 17.65 -18.68
CA ARG A 295 1.09 18.95 -19.39
C ARG A 295 -0.30 19.37 -19.90
N THR A 296 -0.74 20.59 -19.59
CA THR A 296 -1.97 21.16 -20.17
C THR A 296 -1.76 21.60 -21.61
N GLU A 297 -2.84 21.99 -22.29
CA GLU A 297 -2.73 22.84 -23.47
C GLU A 297 -2.06 24.19 -23.15
N THR A 298 -1.53 24.83 -24.18
CA THR A 298 -1.00 26.20 -24.15
C THR A 298 -2.12 27.21 -24.33
N ILE A 299 -2.13 28.25 -23.49
CA ILE A 299 -2.97 29.44 -23.65
C ILE A 299 -2.07 30.56 -24.13
N ALA A 300 -2.32 31.04 -25.35
CA ALA A 300 -1.46 32.04 -25.98
C ALA A 300 -1.67 33.46 -25.39
N ASN A 301 -0.60 34.26 -25.40
CA ASN A 301 -0.62 35.71 -25.18
C ASN A 301 -1.23 36.15 -23.83
N VAL A 302 -0.83 35.49 -22.76
CA VAL A 302 -1.33 35.70 -21.40
C VAL A 302 -0.77 37.00 -20.82
N THR A 303 -1.66 37.97 -20.62
CA THR A 303 -1.33 39.30 -20.05
C THR A 303 -1.96 39.55 -18.68
N ALA A 304 -2.88 38.68 -18.23
CA ALA A 304 -3.57 38.82 -16.94
C ALA A 304 -3.70 37.50 -16.18
N THR A 305 -4.58 36.58 -16.59
CA THR A 305 -4.66 35.25 -15.96
C THR A 305 -5.02 34.16 -16.96
N ALA A 306 -4.16 33.14 -17.06
CA ALA A 306 -4.42 31.86 -17.71
C ALA A 306 -5.16 30.93 -16.74
N ALA A 307 -6.44 30.68 -17.00
CA ALA A 307 -7.25 29.79 -16.17
C ALA A 307 -7.36 28.41 -16.80
N PHE A 308 -6.58 27.45 -16.30
CA PHE A 308 -6.59 26.05 -16.76
C PHE A 308 -7.77 25.26 -16.18
N GLY A 309 -8.43 25.72 -15.11
CA GLY A 309 -9.53 24.98 -14.50
C GLY A 309 -9.08 23.68 -13.79
N ALA A 310 -10.00 22.74 -13.58
CA ALA A 310 -9.71 21.45 -12.96
C ALA A 310 -9.22 20.43 -13.98
N ARG A 311 -8.08 19.80 -13.69
CA ARG A 311 -7.38 18.86 -14.57
C ARG A 311 -7.23 17.49 -13.95
N GLN A 312 -7.02 16.50 -14.80
CA GLN A 312 -6.66 15.12 -14.43
C GLN A 312 -5.68 14.53 -15.44
N SER A 313 -5.07 13.39 -15.11
CA SER A 313 -4.27 12.65 -16.08
C SER A 313 -5.10 12.23 -17.30
N GLY A 314 -4.58 12.50 -18.49
CA GLY A 314 -5.09 11.97 -19.76
C GLY A 314 -4.73 10.50 -19.99
N ASP A 315 -3.74 10.00 -19.25
CA ASP A 315 -3.41 8.58 -19.23
C ASP A 315 -3.95 7.94 -17.93
N PRO A 316 -5.01 7.12 -17.99
CA PRO A 316 -5.59 6.51 -16.81
C PRO A 316 -4.63 5.52 -16.13
N VAL A 317 -3.66 4.96 -16.86
CA VAL A 317 -2.68 4.01 -16.31
C VAL A 317 -1.76 4.70 -15.29
N LEU A 318 -1.47 5.99 -15.47
CA LEU A 318 -0.64 6.78 -14.55
C LEU A 318 -1.40 7.28 -13.31
N THR A 319 -2.72 7.12 -13.28
CA THR A 319 -3.55 7.61 -12.17
C THR A 319 -3.21 6.95 -10.83
N ARG A 320 -2.78 5.67 -10.84
CA ARG A 320 -2.31 5.00 -9.61
C ARG A 320 -1.06 5.66 -9.01
N GLY A 321 -0.17 6.20 -9.82
CA GLY A 321 0.99 6.97 -9.33
C GLY A 321 0.56 8.26 -8.61
N VAL A 322 -0.49 8.92 -9.12
CA VAL A 322 -1.10 10.09 -8.44
C VAL A 322 -1.80 9.67 -7.14
N GLN A 323 -2.46 8.51 -7.12
CA GLN A 323 -3.06 7.97 -5.89
C GLN A 323 -2.00 7.66 -4.82
N ALA A 324 -0.86 7.08 -5.20
CA ALA A 324 0.28 6.87 -4.29
C ALA A 324 0.84 8.19 -3.75
N PHE A 325 0.90 9.23 -4.60
CA PHE A 325 1.33 10.56 -4.18
C PHE A 325 0.45 11.12 -3.05
N ASP A 326 -0.87 10.97 -3.17
CA ASP A 326 -1.85 11.41 -2.18
C ASP A 326 -1.84 10.58 -0.89
N GLN A 327 -1.53 9.29 -0.98
CA GLN A 327 -1.32 8.42 0.17
C GLN A 327 -0.11 8.91 0.99
N VAL A 328 1.00 9.22 0.33
CA VAL A 328 2.17 9.84 0.98
C VAL A 328 1.84 11.25 1.51
N ALA A 329 0.99 12.02 0.83
CA ALA A 329 0.51 13.30 1.36
C ALA A 329 -0.29 13.14 2.66
N ALA A 330 -1.01 12.02 2.84
CA ALA A 330 -1.69 11.71 4.10
C ALA A 330 -0.68 11.46 5.23
N ALA A 331 0.42 10.75 4.94
CA ALA A 331 1.55 10.61 5.86
C ALA A 331 2.12 11.98 6.25
N TRP A 332 2.42 12.84 5.27
CA TRP A 332 2.93 14.19 5.50
C TRP A 332 2.05 15.01 6.45
N ASN A 333 0.73 14.97 6.24
CA ASN A 333 -0.23 15.67 7.09
C ASN A 333 -0.28 15.10 8.51
N TRP A 334 0.12 13.83 8.69
CA TRP A 334 0.17 13.20 9.99
C TRP A 334 1.47 13.47 10.76
N THR A 335 2.61 13.41 10.07
CA THR A 335 3.95 13.49 10.66
C THR A 335 4.17 14.85 11.35
N PRO A 336 4.52 14.87 12.65
CA PRO A 336 4.88 16.11 13.34
C PRO A 336 6.11 16.80 12.74
N GLY A 337 6.15 18.13 12.79
CA GLY A 337 7.29 18.92 12.32
C GLY A 337 7.21 19.40 10.86
N GLY A 338 8.27 20.09 10.42
CA GLY A 338 8.40 20.68 9.09
C GLY A 338 9.19 19.84 8.09
N CYS A 339 9.68 18.67 8.52
CA CYS A 339 10.33 17.62 7.72
C CYS A 339 9.72 16.26 8.11
N TRP A 340 10.32 15.15 7.68
CA TRP A 340 9.90 13.78 8.03
C TRP A 340 10.38 13.37 9.43
N ASP A 341 11.60 13.75 9.82
CA ASP A 341 12.01 13.87 11.22
C ASP A 341 11.87 15.33 11.69
N MET A 342 11.28 15.55 12.87
CA MET A 342 11.20 16.88 13.49
C MET A 342 12.57 17.45 13.94
N ARG A 343 13.62 16.62 13.99
CA ARG A 343 15.00 17.02 14.29
C ARG A 343 15.78 17.46 13.06
N ASP A 344 15.27 17.18 11.87
CA ASP A 344 15.92 17.60 10.63
C ASP A 344 15.92 19.11 10.49
N THR A 345 17.09 19.63 10.12
CA THR A 345 17.24 21.03 9.67
C THR A 345 17.23 21.14 8.15
N ILE A 346 17.40 20.02 7.45
CA ILE A 346 17.33 19.88 6.00
C ILE A 346 16.47 18.65 5.73
N CYS A 347 15.28 18.83 5.17
CA CYS A 347 14.36 17.71 4.98
C CYS A 347 14.87 16.74 3.91
N ARG A 348 14.83 15.43 4.20
CA ARG A 348 14.98 14.37 3.19
C ARG A 348 13.82 14.44 2.19
N THR A 349 14.13 14.33 0.90
CA THR A 349 13.09 14.08 -0.11
C THR A 349 12.80 12.57 -0.16
N ALA A 350 11.64 12.17 0.34
CA ALA A 350 11.21 10.77 0.33
C ALA A 350 10.95 10.29 -1.12
N LYS A 351 11.43 9.09 -1.46
CA LYS A 351 11.35 8.54 -2.82
C LYS A 351 10.49 7.29 -2.84
N VAL A 352 9.48 7.28 -3.70
CA VAL A 352 8.67 6.10 -3.99
C VAL A 352 8.85 5.72 -5.45
N ASN A 353 9.43 4.55 -5.70
CA ASN A 353 9.61 3.96 -7.01
C ASN A 353 8.37 3.14 -7.35
N TRP A 354 7.62 3.60 -8.34
CA TRP A 354 6.48 2.88 -8.86
C TRP A 354 6.49 2.95 -10.38
N ALA A 355 5.97 1.93 -11.03
CA ALA A 355 5.67 1.97 -12.45
C ALA A 355 4.38 1.21 -12.71
N PRO A 356 3.58 1.60 -13.71
CA PRO A 356 2.30 0.95 -13.95
C PRO A 356 2.42 -0.52 -14.40
N ASP A 357 3.63 -0.97 -14.76
CA ASP A 357 4.00 -2.35 -15.08
C ASP A 357 5.07 -2.91 -14.13
N ALA A 358 5.24 -2.34 -12.92
CA ALA A 358 6.21 -2.80 -11.94
C ALA A 358 5.91 -4.22 -11.44
N THR A 359 6.95 -5.07 -11.45
CA THR A 359 6.89 -6.49 -11.04
C THR A 359 7.95 -6.90 -10.02
N ASP A 360 8.81 -5.99 -9.55
CA ASP A 360 9.98 -6.36 -8.73
C ASP A 360 9.57 -6.84 -7.33
N GLY A 361 8.59 -6.17 -6.72
CA GLY A 361 8.07 -6.44 -5.39
C GLY A 361 7.63 -5.15 -4.70
N THR A 362 7.12 -5.32 -3.48
CA THR A 362 6.75 -4.27 -2.53
C THR A 362 7.74 -4.37 -1.38
N TRP A 363 8.60 -3.36 -1.21
CA TRP A 363 9.70 -3.38 -0.24
C TRP A 363 10.33 -1.99 -0.08
N TYR A 364 11.11 -1.82 0.99
CA TYR A 364 11.92 -0.62 1.24
C TYR A 364 13.43 -0.91 1.12
N ASP A 365 14.16 -0.05 0.39
CA ASP A 365 15.62 -0.13 0.25
C ASP A 365 16.33 0.85 1.18
N THR A 366 16.99 0.33 2.22
CA THR A 366 17.82 1.10 3.16
C THR A 366 19.13 1.60 2.55
N ARG A 367 19.45 1.29 1.28
CA ARG A 367 20.66 1.78 0.60
C ARG A 367 20.38 2.96 -0.32
N ASP A 368 19.19 2.97 -0.92
CA ASP A 368 18.73 4.00 -1.86
C ASP A 368 17.78 5.01 -1.19
N ASP A 369 17.41 4.74 0.07
CA ASP A 369 16.40 5.41 0.88
C ASP A 369 15.09 5.57 0.11
N SER A 370 14.59 4.45 -0.40
CA SER A 370 13.47 4.49 -1.33
C SER A 370 12.56 3.28 -1.23
N VAL A 371 11.26 3.57 -1.32
CA VAL A 371 10.19 2.58 -1.38
C VAL A 371 10.10 2.05 -2.81
N TYR A 372 9.80 0.77 -2.97
CA TYR A 372 9.48 0.12 -4.23
C TYR A 372 8.08 -0.49 -4.13
N LEU A 373 7.25 -0.22 -5.13
CA LEU A 373 5.86 -0.69 -5.19
C LEU A 373 5.62 -1.51 -6.46
N LEU A 374 4.80 -2.55 -6.34
CA LEU A 374 4.17 -3.24 -7.46
C LEU A 374 3.15 -2.33 -8.14
N ALA A 375 2.81 -2.67 -9.39
CA ALA A 375 1.87 -1.91 -10.20
C ALA A 375 0.52 -1.65 -9.50
N ASP A 376 0.01 -2.63 -8.76
CA ASP A 376 -1.30 -2.61 -8.12
C ASP A 376 -1.28 -2.07 -6.67
N ASP A 377 -0.12 -1.89 -6.04
CA ASP A 377 -0.03 -1.49 -4.62
C ASP A 377 -0.73 -0.17 -4.30
N PRO A 378 -0.71 0.87 -5.15
CA PRO A 378 -1.45 2.11 -4.87
C PRO A 378 -2.97 1.93 -4.68
N ARG A 379 -3.53 0.76 -4.98
CA ARG A 379 -4.92 0.39 -4.66
C ARG A 379 -5.16 0.18 -3.16
N SER A 380 -4.09 0.01 -2.39
CA SER A 380 -4.09 -0.11 -0.94
C SER A 380 -3.29 1.06 -0.37
N ALA A 381 -3.93 1.87 0.46
CA ALA A 381 -3.22 2.94 1.15
C ALA A 381 -2.31 2.36 2.23
N GLU A 382 -2.74 1.24 2.80
CA GLU A 382 -2.07 0.44 3.81
C GLU A 382 -0.70 -0.03 3.29
N LEU A 383 -0.64 -0.74 2.15
CA LEU A 383 0.63 -1.19 1.55
C LEU A 383 1.59 -0.02 1.26
N VAL A 384 1.08 1.08 0.69
CA VAL A 384 1.93 2.24 0.39
C VAL A 384 2.46 2.88 1.68
N LEU A 385 1.62 3.00 2.71
CA LEU A 385 2.00 3.63 3.97
C LEU A 385 2.83 2.72 4.88
N HIS A 386 2.68 1.40 4.78
CA HIS A 386 3.53 0.42 5.44
C HIS A 386 4.96 0.56 4.95
N GLU A 387 5.19 0.46 3.63
CA GLU A 387 6.55 0.63 3.08
C GLU A 387 7.10 2.03 3.33
N PHE A 388 6.23 3.05 3.28
CA PHE A 388 6.62 4.41 3.64
C PHE A 388 6.97 4.52 5.14
N GLY A 389 6.35 3.72 6.00
CA GLY A 389 6.65 3.62 7.43
C GLY A 389 8.09 3.12 7.68
N HIS A 390 8.58 2.19 6.86
CA HIS A 390 10.01 1.80 6.89
C HIS A 390 10.92 2.98 6.55
N LEU A 391 10.59 3.75 5.51
CA LEU A 391 11.34 4.96 5.16
C LEU A 391 11.36 5.98 6.31
N ILE A 392 10.21 6.17 6.98
CA ILE A 392 10.12 7.07 8.14
C ILE A 392 10.96 6.56 9.31
N MET A 393 10.97 5.25 9.56
CA MET A 393 11.83 4.68 10.60
C MET A 393 13.31 4.91 10.29
N ASP A 394 13.72 4.69 9.04
CA ASP A 394 15.10 4.91 8.62
C ASP A 394 15.54 6.38 8.79
N ASP A 395 14.69 7.31 8.35
CA ASP A 395 14.92 8.75 8.49
C ASP A 395 15.04 9.17 9.96
N VAL A 396 14.06 8.81 10.79
CA VAL A 396 14.05 9.15 12.22
C VAL A 396 15.20 8.46 12.98
N TYR A 397 15.69 7.32 12.49
CA TYR A 397 16.83 6.63 13.09
C TYR A 397 18.17 7.11 12.52
N GLU A 398 18.18 8.13 11.67
CA GLU A 398 19.37 8.70 11.03
C GLU A 398 20.19 7.59 10.34
N ASP A 399 19.52 6.83 9.47
CA ASP A 399 20.06 5.71 8.69
C ASP A 399 20.58 4.54 9.54
N ALA A 400 20.16 4.47 10.82
CA ALA A 400 20.48 3.37 11.73
C ALA A 400 19.33 2.36 11.80
N PHE A 401 18.77 1.97 10.64
CA PHE A 401 17.66 1.03 10.56
C PHE A 401 17.94 -0.27 11.34
N PRO A 402 16.99 -0.78 12.14
CA PRO A 402 17.22 -1.98 12.94
C PRO A 402 17.55 -3.21 12.09
N SER A 403 18.42 -4.07 12.61
CA SER A 403 18.70 -5.35 11.97
C SER A 403 17.49 -6.28 12.08
N SER A 404 16.93 -6.66 10.93
CA SER A 404 15.76 -7.55 10.82
C SER A 404 16.12 -8.88 10.13
N PRO A 405 16.91 -9.76 10.77
CA PRO A 405 17.26 -11.05 10.17
C PRO A 405 16.02 -11.93 10.01
N ASN A 406 15.99 -12.73 8.94
CA ASN A 406 14.89 -13.64 8.61
C ASN A 406 13.52 -12.93 8.48
N CYS A 407 13.52 -11.70 7.97
CA CYS A 407 12.31 -10.91 7.81
C CYS A 407 11.63 -11.08 6.46
N SER A 408 12.31 -11.64 5.44
CA SER A 408 11.67 -11.91 4.15
C SER A 408 11.52 -13.43 3.91
N PRO A 409 10.29 -13.92 3.66
CA PRO A 409 9.04 -13.16 3.73
C PRO A 409 8.61 -12.96 5.20
N HIS A 410 7.93 -11.86 5.53
CA HIS A 410 7.29 -11.70 6.85
C HIS A 410 5.81 -12.02 6.76
N TYR A 411 5.18 -12.22 7.92
CA TYR A 411 3.74 -12.38 8.04
C TYR A 411 3.29 -11.69 9.32
N ILE A 412 2.32 -10.78 9.20
CA ILE A 412 1.71 -10.07 10.35
C ILE A 412 1.40 -11.03 11.53
N PRO A 413 0.76 -12.21 11.33
CA PRO A 413 0.37 -13.07 12.44
C PRO A 413 1.44 -14.09 12.88
N ARG A 414 2.65 -14.14 12.28
CA ARG A 414 3.64 -15.21 12.54
C ARG A 414 4.91 -14.72 13.20
N THR A 415 5.54 -15.65 13.91
CA THR A 415 6.83 -15.44 14.56
C THR A 415 7.93 -15.19 13.52
N SER A 416 8.68 -14.11 13.71
CA SER A 416 9.89 -13.75 12.98
C SER A 416 11.06 -13.50 13.97
N SER A 417 11.97 -12.58 13.66
CA SER A 417 12.95 -12.07 14.62
C SER A 417 12.39 -10.88 15.40
N LYS A 418 12.97 -10.55 16.56
CA LYS A 418 12.55 -9.38 17.35
C LYS A 418 12.74 -8.05 16.61
N GLY A 419 13.79 -7.96 15.80
CA GLY A 419 14.04 -6.79 14.95
C GLY A 419 12.98 -6.67 13.87
N CYS A 420 12.72 -7.78 13.14
CA CYS A 420 11.67 -7.83 12.13
C CYS A 420 10.29 -7.47 12.71
N ALA A 421 9.84 -8.14 13.78
CA ALA A 421 8.57 -7.82 14.41
C ALA A 421 8.45 -6.36 14.87
N TRP A 422 9.57 -5.73 15.22
CA TRP A 422 9.61 -4.32 15.58
C TRP A 422 9.54 -3.39 14.35
N THR A 423 10.37 -3.61 13.33
CA THR A 423 10.39 -2.78 12.11
C THR A 423 9.06 -2.87 11.37
N GLU A 424 8.55 -4.08 11.18
CA GLU A 424 7.25 -4.31 10.53
C GLU A 424 6.09 -3.81 11.39
N GLY A 425 6.16 -4.04 12.70
CA GLY A 425 5.10 -3.61 13.63
C GLY A 425 4.97 -2.10 13.65
N PHE A 426 6.09 -1.39 13.58
CA PHE A 426 6.10 0.06 13.44
C PHE A 426 5.60 0.54 12.08
N ALA A 427 6.05 -0.08 10.98
CA ALA A 427 5.63 0.28 9.63
C ALA A 427 4.10 0.18 9.49
N THR A 428 3.52 -0.91 9.96
CA THR A 428 2.05 -1.08 9.98
C THR A 428 1.38 -0.12 10.98
N LEU A 429 1.98 0.14 12.15
CA LEU A 429 1.46 1.12 13.11
C LEU A 429 1.38 2.52 12.46
N TYR A 430 2.40 2.91 11.71
CA TYR A 430 2.46 4.19 11.03
C TYR A 430 1.28 4.36 10.08
N GLU A 431 0.97 3.32 9.30
CA GLU A 431 -0.25 3.25 8.50
C GLU A 431 -1.52 3.49 9.34
N VAL A 432 -1.66 2.80 10.49
CA VAL A 432 -2.86 2.88 11.34
C VAL A 432 -2.97 4.29 11.92
N MET A 433 -1.86 4.89 12.32
CA MET A 433 -1.81 6.25 12.84
C MET A 433 -2.18 7.28 11.77
N VAL A 434 -1.85 7.05 10.50
CA VAL A 434 -2.23 7.92 9.36
C VAL A 434 -3.70 7.73 8.99
N LEU A 435 -4.14 6.49 8.74
CA LEU A 435 -5.46 6.18 8.22
C LEU A 435 -6.57 6.20 9.28
N GLY A 436 -6.23 5.79 10.50
CA GLY A 436 -7.16 5.80 11.64
C GLY A 436 -8.07 4.60 11.70
N GLN A 437 -7.62 3.49 11.14
CA GLN A 437 -8.34 2.22 11.15
C GLN A 437 -7.36 1.07 11.40
N PRO A 438 -7.68 0.13 12.29
CA PRO A 438 -6.84 -1.03 12.60
C PRO A 438 -7.12 -2.19 11.63
N ILE A 439 -7.17 -1.87 10.34
CA ILE A 439 -7.47 -2.84 9.27
C ILE A 439 -6.41 -2.72 8.19
N PHE A 440 -5.58 -3.74 8.07
CA PHE A 440 -4.64 -3.87 6.96
C PHE A 440 -5.38 -4.37 5.73
N ARG A 441 -5.26 -3.68 4.59
CA ARG A 441 -5.91 -4.05 3.34
C ARG A 441 -4.88 -4.26 2.25
N TRP A 442 -4.94 -5.38 1.53
CA TRP A 442 -4.08 -5.61 0.37
C TRP A 442 -4.68 -5.02 -0.91
N ALA A 443 -3.86 -4.85 -1.95
CA ALA A 443 -4.26 -4.28 -3.24
C ALA A 443 -5.43 -5.02 -3.93
N ASP A 444 -5.60 -6.30 -3.60
CA ASP A 444 -6.65 -7.16 -4.14
C ASP A 444 -7.99 -7.03 -3.38
N GLY A 445 -8.01 -6.23 -2.30
CA GLY A 445 -9.15 -5.95 -1.45
C GLY A 445 -9.34 -6.88 -0.26
N SER A 446 -8.48 -7.89 -0.06
CA SER A 446 -8.51 -8.66 1.20
C SER A 446 -8.14 -7.76 2.38
N THR A 447 -8.61 -8.13 3.57
CA THR A 447 -8.40 -7.35 4.79
C THR A 447 -7.98 -8.25 5.96
N LEU A 448 -7.23 -7.70 6.89
CA LEU A 448 -6.86 -8.30 8.17
C LEU A 448 -7.09 -7.29 9.29
N ASP A 449 -7.82 -7.71 10.31
CA ASP A 449 -7.91 -7.01 11.58
C ASP A 449 -6.63 -7.22 12.37
N VAL A 450 -5.98 -6.13 12.77
CA VAL A 450 -4.66 -6.13 13.41
C VAL A 450 -4.70 -5.75 14.90
N GLU A 451 -5.89 -5.48 15.45
CA GLU A 451 -6.08 -5.06 16.84
C GLU A 451 -6.81 -6.13 17.66
N GLN A 452 -7.89 -6.72 17.13
CA GLN A 452 -8.67 -7.75 17.83
C GLN A 452 -7.91 -9.05 18.21
N PRO A 453 -6.90 -9.51 17.44
CA PRO A 453 -6.19 -10.75 17.76
C PRO A 453 -5.55 -10.74 19.16
N THR A 454 -5.92 -11.71 20.01
CA THR A 454 -5.37 -11.92 21.37
C THR A 454 -4.94 -13.38 21.59
N TRP A 455 -4.75 -13.80 22.85
CA TRP A 455 -4.45 -15.16 23.28
C TRP A 455 -5.36 -16.20 22.64
N GLY A 456 -4.76 -17.23 22.03
CA GLY A 456 -5.50 -18.35 21.45
C GLY A 456 -6.23 -18.02 20.14
N THR A 457 -6.01 -16.84 19.56
CA THR A 457 -6.56 -16.49 18.23
C THR A 457 -6.00 -17.46 17.19
N SER A 458 -6.90 -18.16 16.49
CA SER A 458 -6.50 -19.17 15.52
C SER A 458 -5.67 -18.55 14.39
N GLY A 459 -4.51 -19.15 14.12
CA GLY A 459 -3.61 -18.69 13.04
C GLY A 459 -2.65 -17.57 13.45
N TRP A 460 -2.66 -17.15 14.71
CA TRP A 460 -1.75 -16.16 15.27
C TRP A 460 -0.78 -16.81 16.25
N ASP A 461 0.49 -16.47 16.12
CA ASP A 461 1.51 -16.84 17.10
C ASP A 461 1.52 -15.80 18.25
N ASP A 462 2.20 -16.11 19.36
CA ASP A 462 2.24 -15.25 20.55
C ASP A 462 3.61 -14.57 20.74
N GLY A 463 3.61 -13.40 21.39
CA GLY A 463 4.80 -12.72 21.91
C GLY A 463 5.45 -11.67 21.00
N ASP A 464 6.52 -11.04 21.52
CA ASP A 464 7.20 -9.87 20.93
C ASP A 464 8.07 -10.15 19.69
N ARG A 465 7.91 -11.33 19.10
CA ARG A 465 8.51 -11.74 17.82
C ARG A 465 7.48 -11.81 16.70
N VAL A 466 6.25 -11.41 16.95
CA VAL A 466 5.17 -11.40 15.98
C VAL A 466 4.81 -9.95 15.71
N GLU A 467 4.95 -9.52 14.46
CA GLU A 467 4.65 -8.15 14.01
C GLU A 467 3.29 -7.67 14.55
N GLY A 468 2.23 -8.44 14.27
CA GLY A 468 0.87 -8.07 14.64
C GLY A 468 0.65 -7.98 16.16
N ARG A 469 1.49 -8.64 16.98
CA ARG A 469 1.44 -8.49 18.45
C ARG A 469 2.13 -7.22 18.92
N VAL A 470 3.25 -6.85 18.29
CA VAL A 470 3.93 -5.58 18.55
C VAL A 470 3.04 -4.42 18.12
N LEU A 471 2.44 -4.53 16.93
CA LEU A 471 1.48 -3.59 16.37
C LEU A 471 0.26 -3.42 17.28
N GLY A 472 -0.48 -4.50 17.59
CA GLY A 472 -1.66 -4.41 18.45
C GLY A 472 -1.32 -3.85 19.82
N ALA A 473 -0.17 -4.22 20.38
CA ALA A 473 0.29 -3.66 21.65
C ALA A 473 0.55 -2.14 21.61
N LEU A 474 1.05 -1.63 20.48
CA LEU A 474 1.21 -0.20 20.27
C LEU A 474 -0.13 0.49 20.03
N ILE A 475 -1.06 -0.17 19.32
CA ILE A 475 -2.43 0.32 19.12
C ILE A 475 -3.11 0.50 20.47
N ASP A 476 -3.27 -0.56 21.28
CA ASP A 476 -3.90 -0.49 22.60
C ASP A 476 -3.30 0.62 23.48
N VAL A 477 -1.99 0.89 23.36
CA VAL A 477 -1.37 1.97 24.13
C VAL A 477 -1.96 3.35 23.79
N PHE A 478 -2.20 3.67 22.51
CA PHE A 478 -2.62 5.01 22.07
C PHE A 478 -4.11 5.15 21.75
N ASP A 479 -4.73 4.07 21.33
CA ASP A 479 -6.12 4.02 20.92
C ASP A 479 -7.05 4.52 22.06
N THR A 480 -8.27 4.95 21.71
CA THR A 480 -9.28 5.36 22.70
C THR A 480 -10.39 4.32 22.87
N THR A 481 -10.40 3.31 22.03
CA THR A 481 -11.37 2.23 21.94
C THR A 481 -10.90 1.05 22.79
N ASN A 482 -10.97 1.24 24.11
CA ASN A 482 -10.50 0.26 25.06
C ASN A 482 -11.30 -1.06 24.99
N GLU A 483 -10.73 -2.09 24.40
CA GLU A 483 -11.36 -3.38 24.13
C GLU A 483 -10.91 -4.48 25.09
N GLY A 484 -11.55 -5.64 25.05
CA GLY A 484 -11.17 -6.76 25.92
C GLY A 484 -11.12 -6.42 27.42
N LEU A 485 -10.34 -7.20 28.17
CA LEU A 485 -10.22 -7.05 29.63
C LEU A 485 -9.06 -6.15 30.04
N TYR A 486 -7.97 -6.15 29.28
CA TYR A 486 -6.69 -5.57 29.69
C TYR A 486 -6.26 -4.34 28.90
N ASP A 487 -6.90 -4.05 27.76
CA ASP A 487 -6.70 -2.81 27.05
C ASP A 487 -7.46 -1.67 27.77
N ARG A 488 -6.66 -0.83 28.44
CA ARG A 488 -7.07 0.24 29.36
C ARG A 488 -6.20 1.49 29.19
N CYS A 489 -5.47 1.56 28.08
CA CYS A 489 -4.51 2.61 27.79
C CYS A 489 -5.11 3.56 26.76
N SER A 490 -4.74 4.84 26.85
CA SER A 490 -5.10 5.82 25.82
C SER A 490 -4.14 6.99 25.91
N GLU A 491 -3.49 7.33 24.80
CA GLU A 491 -2.57 8.47 24.73
C GLU A 491 -2.48 9.05 23.32
N ASP A 492 -1.97 10.27 23.19
CA ASP A 492 -1.78 10.89 21.88
C ASP A 492 -0.53 10.27 21.20
N PRO A 493 -0.68 9.51 20.10
CA PRO A 493 0.46 8.86 19.44
C PRO A 493 1.47 9.86 18.87
N ARG A 494 1.04 11.10 18.57
CA ARG A 494 1.96 12.17 18.11
C ARG A 494 2.83 12.74 19.20
N GLN A 495 2.53 12.44 20.46
CA GLN A 495 3.31 12.90 21.59
C GLN A 495 4.17 11.76 22.14
N THR A 496 3.58 10.77 22.80
CA THR A 496 4.33 9.81 23.60
C THR A 496 5.06 8.77 22.74
N ILE A 497 4.33 8.06 21.88
CA ILE A 497 4.92 7.05 20.97
C ILE A 497 5.92 7.74 20.03
N TRP A 498 5.50 8.82 19.38
CA TRP A 498 6.38 9.56 18.47
C TRP A 498 7.61 10.14 19.17
N THR A 499 7.49 10.68 20.39
CA THR A 499 8.65 11.22 21.12
C THR A 499 9.64 10.13 21.48
N THR A 500 9.21 8.96 21.95
CA THR A 500 10.13 7.85 22.21
C THR A 500 10.76 7.36 20.90
N PHE A 501 9.97 7.30 19.83
CA PHE A 501 10.48 6.88 18.53
C PHE A 501 11.54 7.82 17.96
N VAL A 502 11.32 9.13 18.07
CA VAL A 502 12.30 10.15 17.70
C VAL A 502 13.49 10.07 18.66
N GLY A 503 13.26 10.12 19.98
CA GLY A 503 14.31 10.17 20.99
C GLY A 503 15.32 9.01 20.95
N HIS A 504 14.90 7.82 20.49
CA HIS A 504 15.67 6.59 20.65
C HIS A 504 15.69 5.72 19.39
N LYS A 505 16.83 5.07 19.15
CA LYS A 505 17.04 4.13 18.03
C LYS A 505 16.82 2.70 18.48
N SER A 506 15.62 2.41 18.96
CA SER A 506 15.28 1.11 19.54
C SER A 506 15.36 0.00 18.48
N THR A 507 16.09 -1.07 18.76
CA THR A 507 16.28 -2.18 17.79
C THR A 507 15.28 -3.33 17.96
N THR A 508 14.46 -3.28 19.00
CA THR A 508 13.40 -4.26 19.31
C THR A 508 12.29 -3.56 20.09
N PHE A 509 11.09 -4.16 20.12
CA PHE A 509 9.99 -3.64 20.93
C PHE A 509 10.32 -3.58 22.44
N SER A 510 11.07 -4.56 22.98
CA SER A 510 11.52 -4.51 24.38
C SER A 510 12.47 -3.35 24.68
N ALA A 511 13.28 -2.95 23.70
CA ALA A 511 14.15 -1.78 23.82
C ALA A 511 13.29 -0.50 23.83
N PHE A 512 12.36 -0.37 22.87
CA PHE A 512 11.40 0.74 22.83
C PHE A 512 10.64 0.89 24.15
N TRP A 513 10.17 -0.22 24.75
CA TRP A 513 9.47 -0.18 26.04
C TRP A 513 10.36 0.31 27.19
N SER A 514 11.66 0.02 27.13
CA SER A 514 12.64 0.49 28.12
C SER A 514 12.97 1.97 27.92
N ASP A 515 13.13 2.39 26.67
CA ASP A 515 13.39 3.78 26.27
C ASP A 515 12.20 4.68 26.65
N ARG A 516 10.98 4.21 26.42
CA ARG A 516 9.73 4.83 26.87
C ARG A 516 9.71 5.09 28.38
N ALA A 517 10.16 4.12 29.18
CA ALA A 517 10.26 4.29 30.63
C ALA A 517 11.32 5.36 31.00
N ALA A 518 12.42 5.43 30.25
CA ALA A 518 13.46 6.44 30.43
C ALA A 518 12.98 7.86 30.10
N ASP A 519 12.07 8.00 29.12
CA ASP A 519 11.37 9.26 28.81
C ASP A 519 10.33 9.67 29.87
N GLY A 520 10.04 8.78 30.84
CA GLY A 520 9.07 9.02 31.90
C GLY A 520 7.61 8.79 31.48
N PHE A 521 7.37 8.13 30.34
CA PHE A 521 6.02 7.76 29.91
C PHE A 521 5.50 6.51 30.64
N ASP A 522 4.18 6.30 30.60
CA ASP A 522 3.54 5.24 31.37
C ASP A 522 4.01 3.86 30.91
N THR A 523 4.61 3.13 31.85
CA THR A 523 5.00 1.72 31.76
C THR A 523 4.51 0.94 32.99
N SER A 524 3.47 1.45 33.64
CA SER A 524 2.86 0.90 34.85
C SER A 524 2.21 -0.46 34.60
N ARG A 525 1.63 -1.02 35.67
CA ARG A 525 0.89 -2.27 35.61
C ARG A 525 -0.32 -2.21 34.66
N THR A 526 -0.94 -1.04 34.50
CA THR A 526 -2.03 -0.84 33.54
C THR A 526 -1.49 -0.94 32.13
N ALA A 527 -0.40 -0.21 31.85
CA ALA A 527 0.29 -0.23 30.57
C ALA A 527 0.71 -1.67 30.19
N LEU A 528 1.35 -2.40 31.11
CA LEU A 528 1.69 -3.83 30.93
C LEU A 528 0.46 -4.73 30.66
N GLY A 529 -0.75 -4.33 31.07
CA GLY A 529 -2.00 -5.01 30.72
C GLY A 529 -2.32 -4.90 29.23
N CYS A 530 -2.14 -3.73 28.63
CA CYS A 530 -2.35 -3.48 27.19
C CYS A 530 -1.36 -4.31 26.34
N LEU A 531 -0.11 -4.44 26.80
CA LEU A 531 0.86 -5.35 26.20
C LEU A 531 0.41 -6.82 26.32
N TYR A 532 -0.09 -7.19 27.50
CA TYR A 532 -0.53 -8.55 27.78
C TYR A 532 -1.75 -8.96 26.97
N GLN A 533 -2.69 -8.04 26.70
CA GLN A 533 -3.81 -8.26 25.77
C GLN A 533 -3.31 -8.76 24.42
N ASN A 534 -2.18 -8.21 23.97
CA ASN A 534 -1.50 -8.56 22.74
C ASN A 534 -0.47 -9.68 22.89
N THR A 535 -0.59 -10.52 23.93
CA THR A 535 0.26 -11.69 24.20
C THR A 535 1.74 -11.36 24.51
N ILE A 536 2.05 -10.09 24.80
CA ILE A 536 3.39 -9.64 25.19
C ILE A 536 3.45 -9.50 26.71
N SER A 537 4.33 -10.27 27.34
CA SER A 537 4.50 -10.28 28.80
C SER A 537 5.88 -9.80 29.21
N TYR A 538 5.96 -8.58 29.75
CA TYR A 538 7.17 -8.00 30.36
C TYR A 538 7.04 -7.86 31.88
N GLY A 539 8.18 -7.72 32.57
CA GLY A 539 8.22 -7.41 34.01
C GLY A 539 7.60 -8.45 34.94
N GLY A 540 7.33 -9.67 34.46
CA GLY A 540 6.64 -10.70 35.22
C GLY A 540 5.16 -10.42 35.48
N TYR A 541 4.53 -9.52 34.70
CA TYR A 541 3.11 -9.25 34.78
C TYR A 541 2.30 -10.57 34.71
N ARG A 542 1.39 -10.72 35.67
CA ARG A 542 0.36 -11.74 35.69
C ARG A 542 -0.93 -11.03 36.09
N PRO A 543 -2.02 -11.21 35.33
CA PRO A 543 -3.28 -10.52 35.57
C PRO A 543 -3.90 -10.84 36.94
#